data_AF-A0A8C5FY85-F1
#
_entry.id   AF-A0A8C5FY85-F1
#
_cell.length_a   1.000
_cell.length_b   1.000
_cell.length_c   1.000
_cell.angle_alpha   90.00
_cell.angle_beta   90.00
_cell.angle_gamma   90.00
#
_symmetry.space_group_name_H-M   'P 1'
#
loop_
_entity.id
_entity.type
_entity.pdbx_description
1 polymer ?
#
loop_
_entity_poly.entity_id
_entity_poly.type
_entity_poly.pdbx_seq_one_letter_code
_entity_poly.pdbx_strand_id
1 'polypeptide(L)'
;MTANERSTRALKEVLLKPGNDACADCGAPDPDWGSCTLGVFVCLACSGVHRNIPDVSKVKSMTLSRWTDAEVQFMAEKGNKLMKSKYEAAVPVYYYKPTHRDCQVLREQWIKAKYEREEFTEPGKGFTYEEGIRDGMLMKRGRDNGQFLNRRFILSERDGTLKYFTKYDAKEPKALIKVDTINATFQPEKMQHPNGLQITYLKDNSTRNIFVYHESGKEIVDWFNSIRAVQLHYMKVAFPGATDRELVPKLTRNFLKEGYMEKTGPRQTEGFKKRWFTLDHRRLMYFKDPLDAFAKGEVFLGNRTHGYNVSPGLPPGTHCNGAWQNGITIETPDRSFLFTCESESDQHDWIKHFNFVMNAQILEPHWNLIQVTF
;
A
#
# COMPACT_ATOMS: atom_id res chain seq x y z
N MET A 1 -23.16 -14.09 39.21
CA MET A 1 -22.25 -13.68 38.12
C MET A 1 -20.85 -13.65 38.68
N THR A 2 -19.89 -14.28 38.00
CA THR A 2 -18.48 -14.18 38.40
C THR A 2 -17.97 -12.75 38.20
N ALA A 3 -16.94 -12.32 38.93
CA ALA A 3 -16.34 -11.00 38.74
C ALA A 3 -15.87 -10.77 37.28
N ASN A 4 -15.48 -11.85 36.60
CA ASN A 4 -15.10 -11.84 35.20
C ASN A 4 -16.31 -11.60 34.28
N GLU A 5 -17.44 -12.26 34.52
CA GLU A 5 -18.68 -12.02 33.76
C GLU A 5 -19.19 -10.57 33.90
N ARG A 6 -19.08 -9.99 35.09
CA ARG A 6 -19.45 -8.58 35.34
C ARG A 6 -18.57 -7.64 34.54
N SER A 7 -17.25 -7.84 34.58
CA SER A 7 -16.28 -7.00 33.85
C SER A 7 -16.48 -7.11 32.33
N THR A 8 -16.66 -8.33 31.82
CA THR A 8 -16.94 -8.57 30.40
C THR A 8 -18.22 -7.88 29.94
N ARG A 9 -19.29 -7.91 30.76
CA ARG A 9 -20.53 -7.19 30.45
C ARG A 9 -20.31 -5.67 30.41
N ALA A 10 -19.65 -5.11 31.41
CA ALA A 10 -19.37 -3.68 31.47
C ALA A 10 -18.51 -3.22 30.28
N LEU A 11 -17.47 -3.97 29.91
CA LEU A 11 -16.64 -3.64 28.75
C LEU A 11 -17.42 -3.72 27.42
N LYS A 12 -18.36 -4.66 27.30
CA LYS A 12 -19.28 -4.69 26.14
C LYS A 12 -20.14 -3.44 26.05
N GLU A 13 -20.60 -2.90 27.18
CA GLU A 13 -21.32 -1.61 27.20
C GLU A 13 -20.40 -0.45 26.79
N VAL A 14 -19.12 -0.47 27.18
CA VAL A 14 -18.13 0.53 26.74
C VAL A 14 -17.86 0.44 25.23
N LEU A 15 -17.85 -0.75 24.63
CA LEU A 15 -17.70 -0.91 23.17
C LEU A 15 -18.82 -0.26 22.37
N LEU A 16 -20.02 -0.12 22.95
CA LEU A 16 -21.14 0.57 22.29
C LEU A 16 -20.94 2.09 22.18
N LYS A 17 -19.93 2.65 22.86
CA LYS A 17 -19.61 4.08 22.74
C LYS A 17 -19.02 4.38 21.35
N PRO A 18 -19.35 5.53 20.74
CA PRO A 18 -18.88 5.87 19.39
C PRO A 18 -17.36 5.79 19.23
N GLY A 19 -16.90 5.10 18.18
CA GLY A 19 -15.49 4.95 17.82
C GLY A 19 -14.82 3.70 18.40
N ASN A 20 -15.45 3.01 19.35
CA ASN A 20 -14.94 1.74 19.90
C ASN A 20 -15.36 0.51 19.07
N ASP A 21 -16.19 0.70 18.04
CA ASP A 21 -16.68 -0.31 17.10
C ASP A 21 -15.61 -0.77 16.08
N ALA A 22 -14.49 -0.05 16.01
CA ALA A 22 -13.35 -0.41 15.19
C ALA A 22 -12.04 -0.28 15.99
N CYS A 23 -11.06 -1.12 15.62
CA CYS A 23 -9.71 -1.07 16.15
C CYS A 23 -9.10 0.33 16.00
N ALA A 24 -8.58 0.88 17.09
CA ALA A 24 -8.00 2.22 17.16
C ALA A 24 -6.81 2.45 16.20
N ASP A 25 -6.16 1.39 15.71
CA ASP A 25 -4.92 1.50 14.95
C ASP A 25 -5.07 1.17 13.47
N CYS A 26 -5.89 0.19 13.12
CA CYS A 26 -6.01 -0.31 11.74
C CYS A 26 -7.44 -0.34 11.21
N GLY A 27 -8.41 0.08 12.03
CA GLY A 27 -9.83 0.12 11.65
C GLY A 27 -10.46 -1.25 11.36
N ALA A 28 -9.84 -2.36 11.77
CA ALA A 28 -10.50 -3.66 11.77
C ALA A 28 -11.80 -3.58 12.61
N PRO A 29 -12.93 -4.13 12.14
CA PRO A 29 -14.17 -4.13 12.90
C PRO A 29 -14.06 -5.00 14.16
N ASP A 30 -14.96 -4.76 15.12
CA ASP A 30 -15.19 -5.60 16.30
C ASP A 30 -13.93 -5.91 17.13
N PRO A 31 -13.24 -4.89 17.67
CA PRO A 31 -12.04 -5.10 18.48
C PRO A 31 -12.36 -5.90 19.75
N ASP A 32 -11.57 -6.94 20.01
CA ASP A 32 -11.73 -7.91 21.11
C ASP A 32 -10.62 -7.82 22.18
N TRP A 33 -9.73 -6.83 22.05
CA TRP A 33 -8.66 -6.52 23.00
C TRP A 33 -8.72 -5.05 23.42
N GLY A 34 -8.17 -4.75 24.59
CA GLY A 34 -8.01 -3.39 25.08
C GLY A 34 -6.63 -3.17 25.70
N SER A 35 -6.05 -1.99 25.49
CA SER A 35 -4.87 -1.53 26.22
C SER A 35 -5.31 -0.82 27.50
N CYS A 36 -5.09 -1.44 28.66
CA CYS A 36 -5.52 -0.89 29.95
C CYS A 36 -4.61 0.24 30.47
N THR A 37 -3.51 0.57 29.79
CA THR A 37 -2.69 1.75 30.07
C THR A 37 -2.97 2.91 29.13
N LEU A 38 -3.30 2.62 27.85
CA LEU A 38 -3.60 3.66 26.87
C LEU A 38 -5.09 4.01 26.78
N GLY A 39 -5.98 3.10 27.16
CA GLY A 39 -7.43 3.33 27.10
C GLY A 39 -8.00 3.19 25.69
N VAL A 40 -7.46 2.28 24.89
CA VAL A 40 -7.89 2.01 23.49
C VAL A 40 -8.30 0.56 23.29
N PHE A 41 -9.31 0.35 22.44
CA PHE A 41 -9.77 -0.94 21.95
C PHE A 41 -9.12 -1.24 20.59
N VAL A 42 -8.54 -2.44 20.48
CA VAL A 42 -7.75 -2.88 19.34
C VAL A 42 -8.10 -4.31 18.96
N CYS A 43 -7.88 -4.71 17.72
CA CYS A 43 -8.05 -6.10 17.30
C CYS A 43 -6.90 -6.99 17.80
N LEU A 44 -7.09 -8.30 17.77
CA LEU A 44 -6.07 -9.30 18.11
C LEU A 44 -4.70 -9.00 17.44
N ALA A 45 -4.68 -8.70 16.14
CA ALA A 45 -3.43 -8.45 15.43
C ALA A 45 -2.68 -7.20 15.95
N CYS A 46 -3.38 -6.10 16.21
CA CYS A 46 -2.78 -4.89 16.78
C CYS A 46 -2.38 -5.09 18.24
N SER A 47 -3.12 -5.89 19.02
CA SER A 47 -2.69 -6.28 20.37
C SER A 47 -1.32 -6.97 20.35
N GLY A 48 -1.02 -7.75 19.29
CA GLY A 48 0.30 -8.34 19.05
C GLY A 48 1.42 -7.31 19.00
N VAL A 49 1.21 -6.22 18.26
CA VAL A 49 2.17 -5.11 18.18
C VAL A 49 2.30 -4.39 19.52
N HIS A 50 1.19 -4.13 20.21
CA HIS A 50 1.20 -3.46 21.50
C HIS A 50 1.99 -4.23 22.57
N ARG A 51 2.05 -5.58 22.49
CA ARG A 51 2.90 -6.38 23.39
C ARG A 51 4.40 -6.12 23.20
N ASN A 52 4.80 -5.59 22.03
CA ASN A 52 6.19 -5.26 21.72
C ASN A 52 6.60 -3.84 22.18
N ILE A 53 5.72 -3.11 22.86
CA ILE A 53 5.99 -1.82 23.51
C ILE A 53 5.49 -1.83 24.97
N PRO A 54 5.98 -2.76 25.81
CA PRO A 54 5.40 -3.07 27.13
C PRO A 54 5.50 -1.92 28.15
N ASP A 55 6.47 -1.02 27.98
CA ASP A 55 6.63 0.17 28.83
C ASP A 55 5.52 1.20 28.60
N VAL A 56 4.89 1.17 27.42
CA VAL A 56 3.84 2.09 27.00
C VAL A 56 2.46 1.43 27.10
N SER A 57 2.33 0.20 26.61
CA SER A 57 1.05 -0.46 26.44
C SER A 57 0.96 -1.83 27.11
N LYS A 58 -0.05 -1.99 27.97
CA LYS A 58 -0.44 -3.31 28.53
C LYS A 58 -1.80 -3.73 27.97
N VAL A 59 -1.82 -4.83 27.21
CA VAL A 59 -3.04 -5.32 26.54
C VAL A 59 -3.65 -6.52 27.24
N LYS A 60 -4.99 -6.58 27.25
CA LYS A 60 -5.79 -7.68 27.79
C LYS A 60 -6.90 -8.06 26.82
N SER A 61 -7.22 -9.35 26.78
CA SER A 61 -8.39 -9.84 26.04
C SER A 61 -9.64 -9.42 26.80
N MET A 62 -10.66 -8.96 26.08
CA MET A 62 -11.92 -8.54 26.68
C MET A 62 -12.74 -9.69 27.26
N THR A 63 -12.50 -10.92 26.80
CA THR A 63 -13.26 -12.11 27.20
C THR A 63 -12.42 -13.12 27.96
N LEU A 64 -11.12 -13.21 27.68
CA LEU A 64 -10.23 -14.24 28.23
C LEU A 64 -9.36 -13.75 29.39
N SER A 65 -9.25 -12.44 29.62
CA SER A 65 -8.40 -11.88 30.67
C SER A 65 -9.20 -11.37 31.85
N ARG A 66 -8.60 -11.39 33.04
CA ARG A 66 -9.15 -10.75 34.22
C ARG A 66 -8.94 -9.24 34.16
N TRP A 67 -10.05 -8.50 34.27
CA TRP A 67 -10.06 -7.05 34.40
C TRP A 67 -10.40 -6.65 35.83
N THR A 68 -9.74 -5.62 36.32
CA THR A 68 -10.10 -4.98 37.60
C THR A 68 -11.14 -3.89 37.36
N ASP A 69 -11.95 -3.57 38.37
CA ASP A 69 -12.95 -2.51 38.27
C ASP A 69 -12.32 -1.16 37.87
N ALA A 70 -11.12 -0.85 38.37
CA ALA A 70 -10.36 0.34 38.00
C ALA A 70 -9.95 0.37 36.52
N GLU A 71 -9.54 -0.77 35.96
CA GLU A 71 -9.21 -0.85 34.52
C GLU A 71 -10.47 -0.71 33.65
N VAL A 72 -11.59 -1.33 34.04
CA VAL A 72 -12.88 -1.17 33.33
C VAL A 72 -13.33 0.28 33.35
N GLN A 73 -13.25 0.94 34.51
CA GLN A 73 -13.56 2.35 34.67
C GLN A 73 -12.64 3.22 33.80
N PHE A 74 -11.33 2.95 33.79
CA PHE A 74 -10.38 3.65 32.95
C PHE A 74 -10.72 3.51 31.46
N MET A 75 -11.05 2.31 30.98
CA MET A 75 -11.51 2.11 29.60
C MET A 75 -12.80 2.88 29.31
N ALA A 76 -13.73 2.96 30.27
CA ALA A 76 -14.98 3.69 30.14
C ALA A 76 -14.79 5.21 30.09
N GLU A 77 -13.85 5.76 30.85
CA GLU A 77 -13.46 7.18 30.85
C GLU A 77 -12.64 7.57 29.61
N LYS A 78 -11.86 6.63 29.09
CA LYS A 78 -11.12 6.78 27.84
C LYS A 78 -11.95 6.27 26.66
N GLY A 79 -11.34 5.47 25.79
CA GLY A 79 -11.94 5.00 24.54
C GLY A 79 -11.31 5.64 23.31
N ASN A 80 -11.54 4.99 22.18
CA ASN A 80 -10.84 5.25 20.92
C ASN A 80 -11.03 6.68 20.43
N LYS A 81 -12.24 7.23 20.54
CA LYS A 81 -12.53 8.60 20.10
C LYS A 81 -11.69 9.64 20.86
N LEU A 82 -11.62 9.52 22.19
CA LEU A 82 -10.83 10.43 23.01
C LEU A 82 -9.34 10.26 22.73
N MET A 83 -8.86 9.01 22.72
CA MET A 83 -7.43 8.76 22.52
C MET A 83 -6.95 9.11 21.11
N LYS A 84 -7.82 9.03 20.11
CA LYS A 84 -7.57 9.56 18.76
C LYS A 84 -7.36 11.07 18.78
N SER A 85 -8.18 11.82 19.53
CA SER A 85 -7.99 13.28 19.65
C SER A 85 -6.67 13.69 20.33
N LYS A 86 -6.06 12.78 21.11
CA LYS A 86 -4.74 12.97 21.73
C LYS A 86 -3.61 12.53 20.80
N TYR A 87 -3.58 11.27 20.39
CA TYR A 87 -2.44 10.66 19.69
C TYR A 87 -2.47 10.85 18.18
N GLU A 88 -3.57 11.39 17.63
CA GLU A 88 -3.69 11.77 16.22
C GLU A 88 -4.04 13.26 16.05
N ALA A 89 -3.71 14.09 17.04
CA ALA A 89 -4.06 15.52 17.06
C ALA A 89 -3.44 16.29 15.88
N ALA A 90 -2.24 15.90 15.46
CA ALA A 90 -1.45 16.62 14.47
C ALA A 90 -0.90 15.72 13.35
N VAL A 91 -1.63 14.66 12.97
CA VAL A 91 -1.17 13.77 11.89
C VAL A 91 -1.09 14.54 10.57
N PRO A 92 0.08 14.61 9.90
CA PRO A 92 0.19 15.28 8.62
C PRO A 92 -0.72 14.66 7.57
N VAL A 93 -1.27 15.49 6.70
CA VAL A 93 -2.26 15.06 5.70
C VAL A 93 -1.70 14.04 4.70
N TYR A 94 -0.40 14.12 4.40
CA TYR A 94 0.29 13.13 3.56
C TYR A 94 0.61 11.82 4.30
N TYR A 95 0.59 11.78 5.63
CA TYR A 95 1.04 10.59 6.37
C TYR A 95 0.10 9.41 6.10
N TYR A 96 0.66 8.26 5.76
CA TYR A 96 -0.13 7.07 5.46
C TYR A 96 -0.68 6.42 6.74
N LYS A 97 -2.00 6.41 6.90
CA LYS A 97 -2.68 5.68 7.98
C LYS A 97 -3.00 4.25 7.52
N PRO A 98 -2.40 3.21 8.12
CA PRO A 98 -2.61 1.83 7.70
C PRO A 98 -4.00 1.33 8.05
N THR A 99 -4.47 0.39 7.26
CA THR A 99 -5.67 -0.42 7.46
C THR A 99 -5.30 -1.82 7.94
N HIS A 100 -6.28 -2.62 8.32
CA HIS A 100 -6.08 -4.02 8.70
C HIS A 100 -5.57 -4.92 7.55
N ARG A 101 -5.62 -4.44 6.30
CA ARG A 101 -5.13 -5.14 5.11
C ARG A 101 -3.67 -4.82 4.80
N ASP A 102 -3.11 -3.80 5.42
CA ASP A 102 -1.73 -3.40 5.19
C ASP A 102 -0.74 -4.35 5.91
N CYS A 103 0.48 -4.37 5.37
CA CYS A 103 1.56 -5.18 5.89
C CYS A 103 1.91 -4.84 7.34
N GLN A 104 2.56 -5.78 8.01
CA GLN A 104 2.89 -5.66 9.43
C GLN A 104 3.74 -4.42 9.74
N VAL A 105 4.75 -4.10 8.91
CA VAL A 105 5.65 -2.95 9.16
C VAL A 105 4.88 -1.62 9.19
N LEU A 106 3.90 -1.42 8.30
CA LEU A 106 3.09 -0.21 8.28
C LEU A 106 2.24 -0.09 9.56
N ARG A 107 1.56 -1.18 9.95
CA ARG A 107 0.76 -1.21 11.19
C ARG A 107 1.61 -1.03 12.44
N GLU A 108 2.77 -1.68 12.49
CA GLU A 108 3.71 -1.57 13.61
C GLU A 108 4.23 -0.14 13.77
N GLN A 109 4.74 0.46 12.70
CA GLN A 109 5.32 1.79 12.77
C GLN A 109 4.28 2.88 13.02
N TRP A 110 3.03 2.67 12.62
CA TRP A 110 1.92 3.55 12.99
C TRP A 110 1.61 3.51 14.49
N ILE A 111 1.54 2.31 15.09
CA ILE A 111 1.32 2.15 16.53
C ILE A 111 2.46 2.78 17.33
N LYS A 112 3.71 2.51 16.92
CA LYS A 112 4.90 3.10 17.56
C LYS A 112 4.96 4.63 17.37
N ALA A 113 4.64 5.14 16.18
CA ALA A 113 4.57 6.58 15.94
C ALA A 113 3.57 7.29 16.86
N LYS A 114 2.38 6.70 17.04
CA LYS A 114 1.32 7.25 17.89
C LYS A 114 1.67 7.23 19.37
N TYR A 115 2.09 6.08 19.89
CA TYR A 115 2.09 5.85 21.35
C TYR A 115 3.48 5.80 21.97
N GLU A 116 4.49 5.31 21.25
CA GLU A 116 5.85 5.19 21.77
C GLU A 116 6.65 6.47 21.51
N ARG A 117 6.54 7.02 20.30
CA ARG A 117 7.27 8.22 19.87
C ARG A 117 6.43 9.49 19.94
N GLU A 118 5.12 9.35 20.16
CA GLU A 118 4.15 10.43 20.29
C GLU A 118 4.29 11.53 19.21
N GLU A 119 4.53 11.11 17.97
CA GLU A 119 4.88 12.02 16.87
C GLU A 119 3.78 13.03 16.57
N PHE A 120 2.51 12.68 16.81
CA PHE A 120 1.33 13.45 16.37
C PHE A 120 0.52 14.08 17.50
N THR A 121 1.09 14.22 18.70
CA THR A 121 0.36 14.72 19.88
C THR A 121 0.18 16.24 19.90
N GLU A 122 1.06 16.99 19.23
CA GLU A 122 1.08 18.45 19.26
C GLU A 122 1.26 19.04 17.85
N PRO A 123 0.45 20.04 17.44
CA PRO A 123 0.67 20.77 16.20
C PRO A 123 1.99 21.54 16.22
N GLY A 124 2.66 21.65 15.07
CA GLY A 124 3.83 22.50 14.91
C GLY A 124 5.18 21.89 15.32
N LYS A 125 5.21 20.62 15.77
CA LYS A 125 6.47 19.86 15.77
C LYS A 125 6.91 19.64 14.32
N GLY A 126 8.17 19.99 14.02
CA GLY A 126 8.75 19.66 12.73
C GLY A 126 8.81 18.15 12.57
N PHE A 127 8.22 17.62 11.49
CA PHE A 127 8.25 16.20 11.20
C PHE A 127 9.51 15.86 10.41
N THR A 128 10.17 14.75 10.75
CA THR A 128 11.35 14.24 10.00
C THR A 128 11.04 13.92 8.53
N TYR A 129 9.75 13.86 8.16
CA TYR A 129 9.26 13.62 6.80
C TYR A 129 9.23 14.89 5.92
N GLU A 130 9.27 16.06 6.54
CA GLU A 130 9.21 17.39 5.88
C GLU A 130 10.58 18.07 5.84
N GLU A 131 11.64 17.32 6.16
CA GLU A 131 13.00 17.78 5.93
C GLU A 131 13.17 17.96 4.41
N GLY A 132 13.39 19.20 3.96
CA GLY A 132 13.44 19.54 2.53
C GLY A 132 14.48 18.74 1.72
N ILE A 133 15.41 18.05 2.40
CA ILE A 133 16.25 17.00 1.85
C ILE A 133 16.27 15.80 2.82
N ARG A 134 15.96 14.61 2.33
CA ARG A 134 16.21 13.34 3.03
C ARG A 134 17.35 12.58 2.36
N ASP A 135 18.41 12.29 3.09
CA ASP A 135 19.61 11.61 2.62
C ASP A 135 19.92 10.39 3.48
N GLY A 136 20.10 9.23 2.85
CA GLY A 136 20.34 8.00 3.59
C GLY A 136 20.64 6.80 2.72
N MET A 137 21.04 5.71 3.37
CA MET A 137 21.40 4.46 2.70
C MET A 137 20.20 3.51 2.68
N LEU A 138 19.95 2.88 1.53
CA LEU A 138 18.97 1.81 1.40
C LEU A 138 19.62 0.61 0.71
N MET A 139 19.25 -0.59 1.15
CA MET A 139 19.60 -1.82 0.46
C MET A 139 18.77 -1.94 -0.80
N LYS A 140 19.40 -1.77 -1.96
CA LYS A 140 18.73 -1.75 -3.26
C LYS A 140 19.07 -2.99 -4.07
N ARG A 141 18.05 -3.66 -4.59
CA ARG A 141 18.21 -4.77 -5.53
C ARG A 141 18.87 -4.30 -6.84
N GLY A 142 19.92 -5.01 -7.26
CA GLY A 142 20.54 -4.89 -8.57
C GLY A 142 19.59 -5.32 -9.68
N ARG A 143 19.78 -4.76 -10.88
CA ARG A 143 18.86 -4.98 -12.01
C ARG A 143 18.85 -6.44 -12.47
N ASP A 144 20.03 -7.02 -12.68
CA ASP A 144 20.17 -8.29 -13.39
C ASP A 144 20.76 -9.41 -12.49
N ASN A 145 21.49 -9.05 -11.44
CA ASN A 145 22.18 -10.01 -10.57
C ASN A 145 21.37 -10.44 -9.33
N GLY A 146 20.25 -9.77 -9.07
CA GLY A 146 19.40 -10.04 -7.91
C GLY A 146 20.05 -9.81 -6.54
N GLN A 147 21.22 -9.18 -6.47
CA GLN A 147 21.87 -8.87 -5.20
C GLN A 147 21.36 -7.55 -4.64
N PHE A 148 21.14 -7.47 -3.33
CA PHE A 148 20.90 -6.19 -2.66
C PHE A 148 22.24 -5.58 -2.26
N LEU A 149 22.42 -4.31 -2.60
CA LEU A 149 23.63 -3.57 -2.27
C LEU A 149 23.26 -2.21 -1.70
N ASN A 150 24.05 -1.73 -0.76
CA ASN A 150 23.89 -0.43 -0.13
C ASN A 150 24.04 0.69 -1.18
N ARG A 151 23.04 1.56 -1.27
CA ARG A 151 23.00 2.72 -2.17
C ARG A 151 22.53 3.94 -1.41
N ARG A 152 23.20 5.08 -1.64
CA ARG A 152 22.76 6.36 -1.09
C ARG A 152 21.58 6.86 -1.92
N PHE A 153 20.50 7.22 -1.26
CA PHE A 153 19.34 7.87 -1.83
C PHE A 153 19.25 9.28 -1.28
N ILE A 154 18.86 10.23 -2.14
CA ILE A 154 18.59 11.61 -1.76
C ILE A 154 17.23 11.98 -2.35
N LEU A 155 16.26 12.25 -1.49
CA LEU A 155 14.99 12.87 -1.84
C LEU A 155 15.11 14.36 -1.59
N SER A 156 14.85 15.17 -2.62
CA SER A 156 14.90 16.63 -2.55
C SER A 156 13.52 17.19 -2.85
N GLU A 157 12.95 17.90 -1.87
CA GLU A 157 11.69 18.65 -2.08
C GLU A 157 11.91 19.77 -3.07
N ARG A 158 13.00 20.54 -2.93
CA ARG A 158 13.32 21.66 -3.83
C ARG A 158 13.37 21.24 -5.30
N ASP A 159 13.99 20.09 -5.57
CA ASP A 159 14.19 19.61 -6.95
C ASP A 159 13.04 18.71 -7.42
N GLY A 160 12.21 18.19 -6.50
CA GLY A 160 11.14 17.24 -6.81
C GLY A 160 11.67 15.92 -7.33
N THR A 161 12.81 15.48 -6.80
CA THR A 161 13.51 14.30 -7.31
C THR A 161 13.94 13.36 -6.21
N LEU A 162 13.87 12.06 -6.52
CA LEU A 162 14.55 11.00 -5.82
C LEU A 162 15.77 10.58 -6.66
N LYS A 163 16.95 10.82 -6.14
CA LYS A 163 18.23 10.44 -6.75
C LYS A 163 18.79 9.25 -6.01
N TYR A 164 19.50 8.37 -6.69
CA TYR A 164 20.33 7.37 -6.02
C TYR A 164 21.70 7.25 -6.65
N PHE A 165 22.67 6.91 -5.81
CA PHE A 165 24.09 6.84 -6.14
C PHE A 165 24.59 5.42 -5.92
N THR A 166 25.56 4.98 -6.74
CA THR A 166 26.16 3.64 -6.60
C THR A 166 26.96 3.48 -5.31
N LYS A 167 27.54 4.58 -4.80
CA LYS A 167 28.34 4.68 -3.58
C LYS A 167 28.07 6.04 -2.91
N TYR A 168 28.50 6.20 -1.65
CA TYR A 168 28.23 7.42 -0.87
C TYR A 168 28.94 8.66 -1.42
N ASP A 169 30.15 8.49 -1.93
CA ASP A 169 31.09 9.49 -2.44
C ASP A 169 30.94 9.77 -3.94
N ALA A 170 29.98 9.13 -4.61
CA ALA A 170 29.76 9.33 -6.04
C ALA A 170 29.26 10.76 -6.31
N LYS A 171 29.93 11.47 -7.23
CA LYS A 171 29.59 12.85 -7.60
C LYS A 171 28.29 12.96 -8.40
N GLU A 172 28.03 11.97 -9.26
CA GLU A 172 26.88 11.96 -10.16
C GLU A 172 25.88 10.86 -9.78
N PRO A 173 24.56 11.14 -9.82
CA PRO A 173 23.55 10.14 -9.52
C PRO A 173 23.50 9.08 -10.62
N LYS A 174 23.31 7.82 -10.22
CA LYS A 174 23.09 6.72 -11.15
C LYS A 174 21.72 6.80 -11.82
N ALA A 175 20.74 7.35 -11.10
CA ALA A 175 19.46 7.73 -11.65
C ALA A 175 18.91 8.95 -10.91
N LEU A 176 18.18 9.77 -11.65
CA LEU A 176 17.39 10.89 -11.16
C LEU A 176 15.95 10.62 -11.57
N ILE A 177 15.05 10.54 -10.58
CA ILE A 177 13.67 10.14 -10.76
C ILE A 177 12.79 11.29 -10.29
N LYS A 178 11.87 11.77 -11.15
CA LYS A 178 10.93 12.81 -10.75
C LYS A 178 9.85 12.24 -9.84
N VAL A 179 9.58 12.90 -8.72
CA VAL A 179 8.72 12.41 -7.64
C VAL A 179 7.25 12.33 -8.07
N ASP A 180 6.81 13.22 -8.96
CA ASP A 180 5.47 13.21 -9.58
C ASP A 180 5.18 11.93 -10.41
N THR A 181 6.22 11.24 -10.88
CA THR A 181 6.10 9.97 -11.62
C THR A 181 6.29 8.72 -10.78
N ILE A 182 6.64 8.87 -9.49
CA ILE A 182 6.90 7.74 -8.59
C ILE A 182 5.58 7.16 -8.08
N ASN A 183 5.51 5.84 -8.01
CA ASN A 183 4.66 5.16 -7.04
C ASN A 183 5.55 4.37 -6.06
N ALA A 184 5.14 4.29 -4.79
CA ALA A 184 5.82 3.50 -3.78
C ALA A 184 4.79 2.61 -3.05
N THR A 185 5.06 1.32 -2.94
CA THR A 185 4.16 0.36 -2.29
C THR A 185 4.98 -0.68 -1.54
N PHE A 186 4.59 -0.98 -0.29
CA PHE A 186 5.24 -2.03 0.48
C PHE A 186 4.91 -3.40 -0.13
N GLN A 187 5.92 -4.25 -0.28
CA GLN A 187 5.87 -5.53 -0.99
C GLN A 187 6.69 -6.61 -0.25
N PRO A 188 6.44 -6.83 1.06
CA PRO A 188 7.32 -7.65 1.88
C PRO A 188 7.32 -9.13 1.48
N GLU A 189 6.16 -9.68 1.10
CA GLU A 189 6.03 -11.08 0.67
C GLU A 189 6.77 -11.31 -0.65
N LYS A 190 6.51 -10.45 -1.65
CA LYS A 190 7.18 -10.50 -2.97
C LYS A 190 8.71 -10.37 -2.85
N MET A 191 9.18 -9.52 -1.96
CA MET A 191 10.60 -9.29 -1.72
C MET A 191 11.22 -10.25 -0.71
N GLN A 192 10.42 -11.07 -0.02
CA GLN A 192 10.83 -11.91 1.11
C GLN A 192 11.61 -11.13 2.18
N HIS A 193 11.16 -9.90 2.47
CA HIS A 193 11.77 -9.04 3.47
C HIS A 193 10.69 -8.19 4.16
N PRO A 194 10.59 -8.16 5.50
CA PRO A 194 9.48 -7.49 6.21
C PRO A 194 9.35 -5.99 5.91
N ASN A 195 10.47 -5.37 5.57
CA ASN A 195 10.58 -3.94 5.24
C ASN A 195 10.73 -3.67 3.73
N GLY A 196 10.34 -4.62 2.88
CA GLY A 196 10.47 -4.48 1.43
C GLY A 196 9.55 -3.41 0.84
N LEU A 197 10.11 -2.44 0.15
CA LEU A 197 9.41 -1.36 -0.55
C LEU A 197 9.73 -1.43 -2.06
N GLN A 198 8.67 -1.50 -2.88
CA GLN A 198 8.76 -1.38 -4.33
C GLN A 198 8.49 0.07 -4.72
N ILE A 199 9.44 0.68 -5.41
CA ILE A 199 9.32 1.99 -6.04
C ILE A 199 9.21 1.76 -7.56
N THR A 200 8.16 2.28 -8.17
CA THR A 200 7.99 2.25 -9.63
C THR A 200 8.00 3.65 -10.20
N TYR A 201 8.55 3.82 -11.39
CA TYR A 201 8.52 5.08 -12.13
C TYR A 201 8.60 4.81 -13.62
N LEU A 202 8.21 5.78 -14.43
CA LEU A 202 8.33 5.73 -15.88
C LEU A 202 9.76 6.05 -16.31
N LYS A 203 10.34 5.17 -17.13
CA LYS A 203 11.62 5.39 -17.80
C LYS A 203 11.49 4.98 -19.26
N ASP A 204 11.70 5.93 -20.17
CA ASP A 204 11.62 5.71 -21.63
C ASP A 204 10.28 5.04 -22.02
N ASN A 205 9.16 5.56 -21.48
CA ASN A 205 7.79 5.03 -21.59
C ASN A 205 7.56 3.61 -21.03
N SER A 206 8.54 3.01 -20.35
CA SER A 206 8.39 1.72 -19.68
C SER A 206 8.44 1.85 -18.16
N THR A 207 7.62 1.08 -17.46
CA THR A 207 7.63 1.02 -16.00
C THR A 207 8.91 0.34 -15.50
N ARG A 208 9.69 1.08 -14.72
CA ARG A 208 10.88 0.60 -14.04
C ARG A 208 10.58 0.31 -12.58
N ASN A 209 10.79 -0.94 -12.15
CA ASN A 209 10.80 -1.33 -10.75
C ASN A 209 12.19 -1.11 -10.11
N ILE A 210 12.17 -0.54 -8.91
CA ILE A 210 13.25 -0.53 -7.93
C ILE A 210 12.73 -1.19 -6.66
N PHE A 211 13.47 -2.19 -6.16
CA PHE A 211 13.17 -2.86 -4.90
C PHE A 211 14.20 -2.44 -3.88
N VAL A 212 13.74 -1.85 -2.77
CA VAL A 212 14.58 -1.38 -1.68
C VAL A 212 14.07 -1.86 -0.33
N TYR A 213 14.96 -1.94 0.65
CA TYR A 213 14.57 -2.09 2.05
C TYR A 213 15.56 -1.37 2.95
N HIS A 214 15.18 -1.26 4.22
CA HIS A 214 16.07 -0.90 5.32
C HIS A 214 15.87 -1.89 6.48
N GLU A 215 16.90 -2.14 7.27
CA GLU A 215 16.82 -3.06 8.43
C GLU A 215 15.86 -2.51 9.50
N SER A 216 15.92 -1.20 9.75
CA SER A 216 14.92 -0.49 10.56
C SER A 216 13.61 -0.28 9.80
N GLY A 217 12.52 -0.81 10.35
CA GLY A 217 11.16 -0.59 9.85
C GLY A 217 10.74 0.89 9.92
N LYS A 218 11.20 1.62 10.95
CA LYS A 218 10.96 3.06 11.06
C LYS A 218 11.55 3.80 9.86
N GLU A 219 12.82 3.58 9.56
CA GLU A 219 13.50 4.30 8.48
C GLU A 219 12.84 4.09 7.11
N ILE A 220 12.41 2.86 6.78
CA ILE A 220 11.75 2.63 5.49
C ILE A 220 10.35 3.26 5.42
N VAL A 221 9.61 3.28 6.54
CA VAL A 221 8.30 3.94 6.63
C VAL A 221 8.46 5.45 6.58
N ASP A 222 9.54 5.99 7.16
CA ASP A 222 9.89 7.40 7.07
C ASP A 222 10.22 7.79 5.62
N TRP A 223 11.01 6.98 4.90
CA TRP A 223 11.25 7.18 3.46
C TRP A 223 9.95 7.20 2.66
N PHE A 224 9.04 6.26 2.93
CA PHE A 224 7.75 6.18 2.28
C PHE A 224 6.88 7.44 2.53
N ASN A 225 6.78 7.89 3.79
CA ASN A 225 6.02 9.10 4.11
C ASN A 225 6.69 10.39 3.62
N SER A 226 8.03 10.43 3.54
CA SER A 226 8.76 11.57 2.95
C SER A 226 8.50 11.69 1.44
N ILE A 227 8.48 10.57 0.72
CA ILE A 227 8.07 10.55 -0.70
C ILE A 227 6.65 11.11 -0.83
N ARG A 228 5.72 10.67 0.02
CA ARG A 228 4.34 11.17 0.04
C ARG A 228 4.25 12.67 0.36
N ALA A 229 5.07 13.18 1.27
CA ALA A 229 5.13 14.60 1.60
C ALA A 229 5.54 15.44 0.38
N VAL A 230 6.64 15.07 -0.28
CA VAL A 230 7.12 15.77 -1.49
C VAL A 230 6.10 15.66 -2.63
N GLN A 231 5.47 14.50 -2.83
CA GLN A 231 4.40 14.35 -3.83
C GLN A 231 3.23 15.29 -3.57
N LEU A 232 2.82 15.45 -2.30
CA LEU A 232 1.71 16.34 -1.95
C LEU A 232 2.08 17.79 -2.22
N HIS A 233 3.29 18.20 -1.85
CA HIS A 233 3.81 19.53 -2.16
C HIS A 233 3.72 19.82 -3.67
N TYR A 234 4.26 18.92 -4.51
CA TYR A 234 4.23 19.08 -5.97
C TYR A 234 2.81 19.09 -6.55
N MET A 235 1.91 18.23 -6.05
CA MET A 235 0.54 18.21 -6.52
C MET A 235 -0.23 19.48 -6.14
N LYS A 236 0.02 20.07 -4.96
CA LYS A 236 -0.58 21.36 -4.58
C LYS A 236 -0.12 22.49 -5.49
N VAL A 237 1.14 22.49 -5.92
CA VAL A 237 1.67 23.47 -6.88
C VAL A 237 1.08 23.25 -8.27
N ALA A 238 1.00 22.00 -8.74
CA ALA A 238 0.47 21.66 -10.05
C ALA A 238 -1.06 21.85 -10.16
N PHE A 239 -1.79 21.72 -9.04
CA PHE A 239 -3.24 21.78 -8.98
C PHE A 239 -3.70 22.70 -7.82
N PRO A 240 -3.52 24.03 -7.91
CA PRO A 240 -3.74 24.96 -6.80
C PRO A 240 -5.20 25.04 -6.32
N GLY A 241 -6.17 24.59 -7.12
CA GLY A 241 -7.58 24.51 -6.73
C GLY A 241 -8.01 23.15 -6.16
N ALA A 242 -7.14 22.14 -6.15
CA ALA A 242 -7.47 20.80 -5.66
C ALA A 242 -7.35 20.74 -4.14
N THR A 243 -8.32 20.09 -3.51
CA THR A 243 -8.35 19.86 -2.07
C THR A 243 -7.43 18.70 -1.67
N ASP A 244 -6.99 18.69 -0.41
CA ASP A 244 -6.23 17.56 0.13
C ASP A 244 -6.96 16.21 -0.02
N ARG A 245 -8.29 16.22 0.11
CA ARG A 245 -9.14 15.02 -0.08
C ARG A 245 -9.05 14.46 -1.50
N GLU A 246 -8.82 15.30 -2.50
CA GLU A 246 -8.68 14.89 -3.91
C GLU A 246 -7.25 14.48 -4.24
N LEU A 247 -6.25 15.05 -3.56
CA LEU A 247 -4.83 14.82 -3.84
C LEU A 247 -4.24 13.63 -3.07
N VAL A 248 -4.55 13.49 -1.78
CA VAL A 248 -3.95 12.46 -0.91
C VAL A 248 -4.11 11.02 -1.43
N PRO A 249 -5.28 10.62 -2.01
CA PRO A 249 -5.42 9.29 -2.61
C PRO A 249 -4.52 9.03 -3.82
N LYS A 250 -3.92 10.07 -4.41
CA LYS A 250 -3.08 9.99 -5.62
C LYS A 250 -1.57 9.93 -5.32
N LEU A 251 -1.14 10.15 -4.07
CA LEU A 251 0.28 10.21 -3.68
C LEU A 251 0.98 8.88 -3.96
N THR A 252 0.66 7.86 -3.17
CA THR A 252 1.11 6.49 -3.36
C THR A 252 -0.09 5.56 -3.35
N ARG A 253 0.02 4.47 -4.10
CA ARG A 253 -1.08 3.53 -4.33
C ARG A 253 -0.60 2.10 -4.28
N ASN A 254 -1.37 1.26 -3.61
CA ASN A 254 -1.22 -0.18 -3.67
C ASN A 254 -1.73 -0.67 -5.03
N PHE A 255 -1.17 -1.77 -5.51
CA PHE A 255 -1.68 -2.42 -6.72
C PHE A 255 -3.06 -3.02 -6.45
N LEU A 256 -3.96 -2.94 -7.43
CA LEU A 256 -5.33 -3.43 -7.30
C LEU A 256 -5.36 -4.95 -7.16
N LYS A 257 -4.54 -5.63 -7.97
CA LYS A 257 -4.33 -7.08 -7.89
C LYS A 257 -2.98 -7.44 -8.48
N GLU A 258 -2.37 -8.46 -7.90
CA GLU A 258 -1.18 -9.11 -8.46
C GLU A 258 -1.35 -10.62 -8.41
N GLY A 259 -0.61 -11.33 -9.25
CA GLY A 259 -0.64 -12.79 -9.28
C GLY A 259 -0.16 -13.35 -10.60
N TYR A 260 0.00 -14.67 -10.66
CA TYR A 260 0.35 -15.33 -11.90
C TYR A 260 -0.89 -15.59 -12.77
N MET A 261 -0.77 -15.31 -14.07
CA MET A 261 -1.67 -15.81 -15.12
C MET A 261 -0.79 -16.36 -16.26
N GLU A 262 -1.32 -17.21 -17.13
CA GLU A 262 -0.66 -17.48 -18.41
C GLU A 262 -1.23 -16.56 -19.49
N LYS A 263 -0.42 -16.22 -20.49
CA LYS A 263 -0.85 -15.44 -21.65
C LYS A 263 -0.27 -15.97 -22.95
N THR A 264 -1.02 -15.84 -24.04
CA THR A 264 -0.50 -16.04 -25.41
C THR A 264 0.00 -14.71 -26.03
N GLY A 265 0.57 -14.78 -27.22
CA GLY A 265 1.03 -13.65 -28.01
C GLY A 265 -0.09 -12.98 -28.82
N PRO A 266 0.24 -11.94 -29.60
CA PRO A 266 -0.74 -11.16 -30.34
C PRO A 266 -1.44 -11.93 -31.46
N ARG A 267 -0.82 -12.99 -32.00
CA ARG A 267 -1.46 -13.84 -33.03
C ARG A 267 -2.35 -14.91 -32.42
N GLN A 268 -2.33 -15.05 -31.09
CA GLN A 268 -3.10 -16.04 -30.30
C GLN A 268 -2.81 -17.51 -30.66
N THR A 269 -1.83 -17.74 -31.53
CA THR A 269 -1.32 -19.06 -31.90
C THR A 269 0.01 -19.37 -31.20
N GLU A 270 0.62 -18.37 -30.57
CA GLU A 270 1.79 -18.61 -29.72
C GLU A 270 1.41 -19.42 -28.49
N GLY A 271 2.36 -20.18 -27.96
CA GLY A 271 2.14 -20.91 -26.72
C GLY A 271 1.87 -19.99 -25.53
N PHE A 272 0.97 -20.41 -24.64
CA PHE A 272 0.71 -19.74 -23.38
C PHE A 272 1.95 -19.77 -22.49
N LYS A 273 2.25 -18.64 -21.85
CA LYS A 273 3.40 -18.50 -20.95
C LYS A 273 2.97 -17.89 -19.63
N LYS A 274 3.31 -18.55 -18.52
CA LYS A 274 3.15 -18.04 -17.15
C LYS A 274 3.91 -16.72 -16.97
N ARG A 275 3.23 -15.70 -16.46
CA ARG A 275 3.77 -14.36 -16.16
C ARG A 275 3.22 -13.85 -14.85
N TRP A 276 4.01 -13.08 -14.13
CA TRP A 276 3.52 -12.32 -12.97
C TRP A 276 2.83 -11.06 -13.49
N PHE A 277 1.58 -10.84 -13.12
CA PHE A 277 0.82 -9.67 -13.49
C PHE A 277 0.68 -8.73 -12.30
N THR A 278 0.71 -7.43 -12.60
CA THR A 278 0.46 -6.35 -11.64
C THR A 278 -0.53 -5.39 -12.28
N LEU A 279 -1.72 -5.26 -11.68
CA LEU A 279 -2.71 -4.27 -12.08
C LEU A 279 -2.56 -3.01 -11.24
N ASP A 280 -1.96 -2.00 -11.85
CA ASP A 280 -1.75 -0.69 -11.28
C ASP A 280 -2.72 0.33 -11.87
N HIS A 281 -3.84 0.56 -11.20
CA HIS A 281 -4.95 1.38 -11.69
C HIS A 281 -5.45 0.88 -13.06
N ARG A 282 -5.08 1.57 -14.16
CA ARG A 282 -5.43 1.21 -15.54
C ARG A 282 -4.30 0.53 -16.30
N ARG A 283 -3.17 0.27 -15.65
CA ARG A 283 -1.98 -0.30 -16.27
C ARG A 283 -1.81 -1.74 -15.81
N LEU A 284 -2.08 -2.68 -16.70
CA LEU A 284 -1.80 -4.09 -16.48
C LEU A 284 -0.40 -4.42 -17.01
N MET A 285 0.55 -4.63 -16.11
CA MET A 285 1.92 -4.99 -16.44
C MET A 285 2.12 -6.48 -16.28
N TYR A 286 2.97 -7.09 -17.10
CA TYR A 286 3.37 -8.48 -16.92
C TYR A 286 4.87 -8.69 -16.98
N PHE A 287 5.38 -9.55 -16.11
CA PHE A 287 6.80 -9.81 -15.87
C PHE A 287 7.10 -11.30 -16.02
N LYS A 288 8.36 -11.64 -16.30
CA LYS A 288 8.77 -13.05 -16.26
C LYS A 288 8.86 -13.48 -14.79
N ASP A 289 9.52 -12.67 -13.98
CA ASP A 289 9.71 -12.86 -12.56
C ASP A 289 9.16 -11.64 -11.78
N PRO A 290 8.52 -11.80 -10.60
CA PRO A 290 7.89 -10.68 -9.87
C PRO A 290 8.86 -9.55 -9.48
N LEU A 291 10.16 -9.87 -9.40
CA LEU A 291 11.23 -8.94 -9.07
C LEU A 291 11.99 -8.42 -10.30
N ASP A 292 11.46 -8.64 -11.50
CA ASP A 292 12.02 -8.09 -12.73
C ASP A 292 12.03 -6.56 -12.68
N ALA A 293 13.13 -5.97 -13.15
CA ALA A 293 13.30 -4.53 -13.19
C ALA A 293 12.36 -3.85 -14.20
N PHE A 294 11.94 -4.54 -15.27
CA PHE A 294 11.09 -3.98 -16.31
C PHE A 294 9.99 -4.97 -16.70
N ALA A 295 8.83 -4.45 -17.04
CA ALA A 295 7.76 -5.25 -17.60
C ALA A 295 8.18 -5.85 -18.95
N LYS A 296 7.72 -7.07 -19.24
CA LYS A 296 7.80 -7.66 -20.59
C LYS A 296 6.76 -7.05 -21.54
N GLY A 297 5.76 -6.38 -20.99
CA GLY A 297 4.81 -5.54 -21.70
C GLY A 297 3.77 -4.99 -20.75
N GLU A 298 3.06 -3.99 -21.24
CA GLU A 298 2.09 -3.21 -20.49
C GLU A 298 0.83 -3.08 -21.34
N VAL A 299 -0.33 -3.12 -20.69
CA VAL A 299 -1.63 -3.00 -21.33
C VAL A 299 -2.39 -1.90 -20.61
N PHE A 300 -2.82 -0.90 -21.36
CA PHE A 300 -3.75 0.09 -20.85
C PHE A 300 -5.18 -0.47 -20.86
N LEU A 301 -5.89 -0.32 -19.75
CA LEU A 301 -7.29 -0.73 -19.58
C LEU A 301 -8.17 0.51 -19.54
N GLY A 302 -8.76 0.81 -20.71
CA GLY A 302 -9.70 1.92 -20.87
C GLY A 302 -11.09 1.62 -20.33
N ASN A 303 -12.08 2.39 -20.79
CA ASN A 303 -13.48 2.24 -20.39
C ASN A 303 -14.27 1.41 -21.41
N ARG A 304 -15.36 0.78 -20.96
CA ARG A 304 -16.33 0.09 -21.82
C ARG A 304 -16.86 0.92 -22.97
N THR A 305 -17.11 2.21 -22.75
CA THR A 305 -17.57 3.14 -23.80
C THR A 305 -16.54 3.34 -24.91
N HIS A 306 -15.27 3.01 -24.66
CA HIS A 306 -14.16 3.12 -25.61
C HIS A 306 -13.71 1.76 -26.14
N GLY A 307 -14.58 0.75 -26.14
CA GLY A 307 -14.29 -0.56 -26.73
C GLY A 307 -13.42 -1.48 -25.87
N TYR A 308 -13.34 -1.22 -24.55
CA TYR A 308 -12.67 -2.13 -23.61
C TYR A 308 -13.67 -3.06 -22.94
N ASN A 309 -13.39 -4.37 -22.92
CA ASN A 309 -14.28 -5.32 -22.28
C ASN A 309 -13.49 -6.47 -21.64
N VAL A 310 -14.11 -7.15 -20.68
CA VAL A 310 -13.58 -8.36 -20.07
C VAL A 310 -14.69 -9.40 -19.96
N SER A 311 -14.38 -10.63 -20.34
CA SER A 311 -15.30 -11.78 -20.26
C SER A 311 -14.58 -13.04 -19.74
N PRO A 312 -15.29 -13.92 -19.03
CA PRO A 312 -14.78 -15.23 -18.67
C PRO A 312 -14.71 -16.13 -19.90
N GLY A 313 -13.72 -17.02 -19.93
CA GLY A 313 -13.48 -17.97 -21.00
C GLY A 313 -12.53 -17.44 -22.09
N LEU A 314 -12.23 -18.34 -23.03
CA LEU A 314 -11.45 -18.06 -24.24
C LEU A 314 -12.38 -18.10 -25.46
N PRO A 315 -12.08 -17.38 -26.55
CA PRO A 315 -12.85 -17.47 -27.78
C PRO A 315 -12.94 -18.92 -28.30
N PRO A 316 -14.08 -19.33 -28.89
CA PRO A 316 -14.21 -20.66 -29.48
C PRO A 316 -13.10 -20.96 -30.49
N GLY A 317 -12.52 -22.17 -30.42
CA GLY A 317 -11.41 -22.57 -31.28
C GLY A 317 -10.02 -22.11 -30.83
N THR A 318 -9.90 -21.40 -29.69
CA THR A 318 -8.59 -21.06 -29.12
C THR A 318 -7.84 -22.33 -28.71
N HIS A 319 -6.68 -22.57 -29.32
CA HIS A 319 -5.80 -23.66 -28.92
C HIS A 319 -5.03 -23.27 -27.64
N CYS A 320 -5.57 -23.62 -26.47
CA CYS A 320 -4.89 -23.43 -25.19
C CYS A 320 -3.93 -24.59 -24.92
N ASN A 321 -2.64 -24.35 -25.10
CA ASN A 321 -1.57 -25.27 -24.68
C ASN A 321 -0.96 -24.89 -23.32
N GLY A 322 -1.61 -24.01 -22.59
CA GLY A 322 -1.23 -23.62 -21.23
C GLY A 322 -1.57 -24.71 -20.21
N ALA A 323 -0.96 -24.63 -19.03
CA ALA A 323 -1.27 -25.54 -17.93
C ALA A 323 -2.65 -25.23 -17.32
N TRP A 324 -3.15 -24.02 -17.50
CA TRP A 324 -4.36 -23.52 -16.84
C TRP A 324 -5.54 -23.35 -17.78
N GLN A 325 -6.75 -23.64 -17.29
CA GLN A 325 -7.97 -23.75 -18.11
C GLN A 325 -8.98 -22.61 -17.85
N ASN A 326 -8.87 -21.90 -16.73
CA ASN A 326 -9.83 -20.84 -16.38
C ASN A 326 -9.52 -19.56 -17.18
N GLY A 327 -10.10 -19.44 -18.37
CA GLY A 327 -9.78 -18.39 -19.34
C GLY A 327 -10.30 -16.99 -18.99
N ILE A 328 -9.60 -15.94 -19.37
CA ILE A 328 -10.07 -14.56 -19.37
C ILE A 328 -9.77 -13.96 -20.73
N THR A 329 -10.76 -13.31 -21.32
CA THR A 329 -10.59 -12.53 -22.55
C THR A 329 -10.74 -11.05 -22.22
N ILE A 330 -9.70 -10.26 -22.50
CA ILE A 330 -9.77 -8.79 -22.48
C ILE A 330 -9.77 -8.29 -23.91
N GLU A 331 -10.82 -7.56 -24.28
CA GLU A 331 -10.93 -6.88 -25.57
C GLU A 331 -10.48 -5.44 -25.40
N THR A 332 -9.67 -4.96 -26.35
CA THR A 332 -9.27 -3.56 -26.49
C THR A 332 -9.49 -3.16 -27.95
N PRO A 333 -9.54 -1.85 -28.28
CA PRO A 333 -9.70 -1.39 -29.66
C PRO A 333 -8.68 -1.97 -30.64
N ASP A 334 -7.44 -2.19 -30.18
CA ASP A 334 -6.35 -2.64 -31.05
C ASP A 334 -6.23 -4.16 -31.15
N ARG A 335 -6.53 -4.88 -30.06
CA ARG A 335 -6.43 -6.35 -30.02
C ARG A 335 -7.15 -6.98 -28.82
N SER A 336 -7.38 -8.29 -28.91
CA SER A 336 -7.80 -9.11 -27.77
C SER A 336 -6.62 -9.80 -27.09
N PHE A 337 -6.62 -9.78 -25.77
CA PHE A 337 -5.67 -10.45 -24.90
C PHE A 337 -6.33 -11.67 -24.26
N LEU A 338 -5.67 -12.82 -24.36
CA LEU A 338 -6.14 -14.07 -23.81
C LEU A 338 -5.26 -14.51 -22.65
N PHE A 339 -5.87 -14.74 -21.50
CA PHE A 339 -5.22 -15.21 -20.28
C PHE A 339 -5.87 -16.47 -19.75
N THR A 340 -5.13 -17.24 -18.95
CA THR A 340 -5.68 -18.34 -18.15
C THR A 340 -5.20 -18.23 -16.70
N CYS A 341 -6.04 -18.64 -15.75
CA CYS A 341 -5.79 -18.62 -14.31
C CYS A 341 -5.78 -20.03 -13.71
N GLU A 342 -5.02 -20.22 -12.64
CA GLU A 342 -4.86 -21.51 -11.96
C GLU A 342 -6.16 -22.07 -11.40
N SER A 343 -7.04 -21.21 -10.88
CA SER A 343 -8.32 -21.60 -10.30
C SER A 343 -9.44 -20.69 -10.78
N GLU A 344 -10.67 -21.21 -10.70
CA GLU A 344 -11.89 -20.45 -10.95
C GLU A 344 -12.00 -19.25 -9.98
N SER A 345 -11.62 -19.41 -8.71
CA SER A 345 -11.62 -18.32 -7.73
C SER A 345 -10.70 -17.17 -8.13
N ASP A 346 -9.48 -17.48 -8.58
CA ASP A 346 -8.53 -16.45 -9.03
C ASP A 346 -9.01 -15.76 -10.33
N GLN A 347 -9.61 -16.52 -11.25
CA GLN A 347 -10.24 -15.96 -12.45
C GLN A 347 -11.34 -14.95 -12.09
N HIS A 348 -12.27 -15.32 -11.21
CA HIS A 348 -13.35 -14.44 -10.76
C HIS A 348 -12.79 -13.17 -10.10
N ASP A 349 -11.74 -13.30 -9.28
CA ASP A 349 -11.11 -12.16 -8.63
C ASP A 349 -10.41 -11.22 -9.62
N TRP A 350 -9.69 -11.75 -10.62
CA TRP A 350 -9.13 -10.94 -11.71
C TRP A 350 -10.21 -10.20 -12.50
N ILE A 351 -11.26 -10.91 -12.93
CA ILE A 351 -12.38 -10.32 -13.68
C ILE A 351 -13.08 -9.22 -12.87
N LYS A 352 -13.26 -9.41 -11.56
CA LYS A 352 -13.83 -8.39 -10.66
C LYS A 352 -13.01 -7.09 -10.69
N HIS A 353 -11.68 -7.18 -10.62
CA HIS A 353 -10.81 -6.01 -10.65
C HIS A 353 -10.77 -5.35 -12.04
N PHE A 354 -10.75 -6.14 -13.13
CA PHE A 354 -10.85 -5.60 -14.49
C PHE A 354 -12.17 -4.86 -14.71
N ASN A 355 -13.29 -5.44 -14.27
CA ASN A 355 -14.60 -4.79 -14.33
C ASN A 355 -14.63 -3.48 -13.54
N PHE A 356 -14.09 -3.46 -12.32
CA PHE A 356 -13.99 -2.25 -11.52
C PHE A 356 -13.27 -1.12 -12.28
N VAL A 357 -12.13 -1.43 -12.91
CA VAL A 357 -11.34 -0.47 -13.69
C VAL A 357 -12.08 0.00 -14.95
N MET A 358 -12.68 -0.92 -15.71
CA MET A 358 -13.34 -0.60 -16.99
C MET A 358 -14.68 0.13 -16.80
N ASN A 359 -15.33 -0.02 -15.64
CA ASN A 359 -16.56 0.68 -15.28
C ASN A 359 -16.32 2.07 -14.67
N ALA A 360 -15.13 2.32 -14.12
CA ALA A 360 -14.80 3.63 -13.55
C ALA A 360 -14.83 4.72 -14.65
N GLN A 361 -15.52 5.83 -14.37
CA GLN A 361 -15.60 6.97 -15.29
C GLN A 361 -14.20 7.56 -15.53
N ILE A 362 -13.94 7.97 -16.76
CA ILE A 362 -12.78 8.77 -17.13
C ILE A 362 -13.34 10.13 -17.53
N LEU A 363 -12.95 11.19 -16.82
CA LEU A 363 -13.26 12.56 -17.24
C LEU A 363 -12.54 12.83 -18.57
N GLU A 364 -13.27 13.24 -19.62
CA GLU A 364 -12.75 13.34 -21.00
C GLU A 364 -11.42 14.11 -21.17
N PRO A 365 -11.14 15.23 -20.48
CA PRO A 365 -9.85 15.90 -20.57
C PRO A 365 -8.66 15.02 -20.14
N HIS A 366 -8.91 14.05 -19.26
CA HIS A 366 -7.91 13.10 -18.81
C HIS A 366 -7.72 11.92 -19.77
N TRP A 367 -8.68 11.59 -20.65
CA TRP A 367 -8.55 10.51 -21.62
C TRP A 367 -7.41 10.77 -22.62
N ASN A 368 -7.37 11.99 -23.17
CA ASN A 368 -6.35 12.40 -24.14
C ASN A 368 -4.97 12.52 -23.49
N LEU A 369 -4.88 13.03 -22.26
CA LEU A 369 -3.64 13.07 -21.48
C LEU A 369 -3.13 11.67 -21.12
N ILE A 370 -4.03 10.78 -20.72
CA ILE A 370 -3.71 9.39 -20.40
C ILE A 370 -3.14 8.70 -21.65
N GLN A 371 -3.80 8.75 -22.81
CA GLN A 371 -3.27 8.12 -24.02
C GLN A 371 -1.88 8.63 -24.44
N VAL A 372 -1.55 9.90 -24.22
CA VAL A 372 -0.22 10.47 -24.55
C VAL A 372 0.87 10.03 -23.57
N THR A 373 0.49 9.57 -22.37
CA THR A 373 1.44 9.05 -21.36
C THR A 373 1.66 7.53 -21.44
N PHE A 374 1.02 6.87 -22.42
CA PHE A 374 1.07 5.42 -22.65
C PHE A 374 1.66 5.08 -24.03
#